data_AF-A0A4Y7TL25-F1
#
_entry.id   AF-A0A4Y7TL25-F1
#
_cell.length_a   1.000
_cell.length_b   1.000
_cell.length_c   1.000
_cell.angle_alpha   90.00
_cell.angle_beta   90.00
_cell.angle_gamma   90.00
#
_symmetry.space_group_name_H-M   'P 1'
#
loop_
_entity.id
_entity.type
_entity.pdbx_description
1 polymer ?
#
loop_
_entity_poly.entity_id
_entity_poly.type
_entity_poly.pdbx_seq_one_letter_code
_entity_poly.pdbx_strand_id
1 'polypeptide(L)'
;IDTQIESKRNTLGVDKQHDLHALINDKYLQARAKALTVKERLCAKVQGKKFEFEWVDRAYSNTANESRLHSHIKTQITRHQPNILNLLKKYNKLCVKLQGLIRDGKATVGACAPRKLESKEVYSLDVDAPIWDDRGLKDGAAGPIPLWLGNEDVQNGIQSWLVTQRCNKEMKRLRIKCNNTRVWVSREDLMIHHVLDSATGNVSFTPHWPCIDHSFQTLTLHIN
;
A
#
# COMPACT_ATOMS: atom_id res chain seq x y z
N ILE A 1 -27.37 10.13 -14.25
CA ILE A 1 -27.25 8.80 -13.59
C ILE A 1 -28.64 8.27 -13.26
N ASP A 2 -29.51 9.08 -12.63
CA ASP A 2 -30.86 8.65 -12.24
C ASP A 2 -31.78 8.26 -13.42
N THR A 3 -31.79 9.02 -14.51
CA THR A 3 -32.60 8.74 -15.71
C THR A 3 -32.26 7.40 -16.38
N GLN A 4 -30.98 7.01 -16.35
CA GLN A 4 -30.50 5.74 -16.92
C GLN A 4 -30.85 4.56 -16.01
N ILE A 5 -30.88 4.75 -14.70
CA ILE A 5 -31.32 3.75 -13.72
C ILE A 5 -32.82 3.52 -13.86
N GLU A 6 -33.61 4.59 -14.06
CA GLU A 6 -35.06 4.53 -14.28
C GLU A 6 -35.42 3.83 -15.58
N SER A 7 -34.72 4.15 -16.67
CA SER A 7 -34.82 3.42 -17.94
C SER A 7 -34.59 1.92 -17.75
N LYS A 8 -33.51 1.54 -17.05
CA LYS A 8 -33.19 0.13 -16.79
C LYS A 8 -34.21 -0.56 -15.88
N ARG A 9 -34.78 0.14 -14.90
CA ARG A 9 -35.89 -0.39 -14.07
C ARG A 9 -37.12 -0.67 -14.92
N ASN A 10 -37.47 0.25 -15.82
CA ASN A 10 -38.66 0.10 -16.68
C ASN A 10 -38.50 -1.01 -17.72
N THR A 11 -37.26 -1.37 -18.10
CA THR A 11 -37.00 -2.56 -18.94
C THR A 11 -37.12 -3.90 -18.22
N LEU A 12 -37.18 -3.91 -16.88
CA LEU A 12 -37.41 -5.14 -16.11
C LEU A 12 -38.91 -5.49 -16.15
N GLY A 13 -39.24 -6.77 -16.27
CA GLY A 13 -40.62 -7.25 -16.09
C GLY A 13 -41.16 -6.96 -14.69
N VAL A 14 -42.48 -6.91 -14.53
CA VAL A 14 -43.18 -6.49 -13.29
C VAL A 14 -42.69 -7.27 -12.06
N ASP A 15 -42.49 -8.58 -12.17
CA ASP A 15 -42.00 -9.42 -11.07
C ASP A 15 -40.59 -9.02 -10.62
N LYS A 16 -39.68 -8.79 -11.59
CA LYS A 16 -38.30 -8.37 -11.32
C LYS A 16 -38.23 -6.95 -10.74
N GLN A 17 -39.18 -6.08 -11.10
CA GLN A 17 -39.31 -4.75 -10.49
C GLN A 17 -39.73 -4.86 -9.02
N HIS A 18 -40.66 -5.77 -8.71
CA HIS A 18 -41.08 -6.03 -7.34
C HIS A 18 -39.94 -6.58 -6.48
N ASP A 19 -39.21 -7.58 -6.99
CA ASP A 19 -38.04 -8.15 -6.33
C ASP A 19 -36.95 -7.09 -6.08
N LEU A 20 -36.68 -6.25 -7.09
CA LEU A 20 -35.73 -5.15 -6.96
C LEU A 20 -36.17 -4.15 -5.89
N HIS A 21 -37.46 -3.80 -5.85
CA HIS A 21 -38.01 -2.91 -4.84
C HIS A 21 -37.90 -3.52 -3.43
N ALA A 22 -38.11 -4.81 -3.28
CA ALA A 22 -37.89 -5.53 -2.03
C ALA A 22 -36.41 -5.49 -1.60
N LEU A 23 -35.47 -5.76 -2.52
CA LEU A 23 -34.03 -5.72 -2.26
C LEU A 23 -33.52 -4.32 -1.90
N ILE A 24 -34.03 -3.28 -2.58
CA ILE A 24 -33.67 -1.88 -2.28
C ILE A 24 -34.11 -1.52 -0.85
N ASN A 25 -35.26 -2.02 -0.40
CA ASN A 25 -35.81 -1.73 0.91
C ASN A 25 -35.23 -2.60 2.04
N ASP A 26 -34.42 -3.61 1.70
CA ASP A 26 -33.74 -4.41 2.70
C ASP A 26 -32.72 -3.57 3.48
N LYS A 27 -32.95 -3.48 4.79
CA LYS A 27 -32.11 -2.74 5.73
C LYS A 27 -30.69 -3.30 5.80
N TYR A 28 -30.52 -4.61 5.59
CA TYR A 28 -29.20 -5.25 5.59
C TYR A 28 -28.39 -4.83 4.37
N LEU A 29 -28.94 -4.97 3.16
CA LEU A 29 -28.28 -4.57 1.93
C LEU A 29 -27.95 -3.07 1.90
N GLN A 30 -28.87 -2.22 2.36
CA GLN A 30 -28.59 -0.78 2.49
C GLN A 30 -27.44 -0.49 3.47
N ALA A 31 -27.40 -1.17 4.62
CA ALA A 31 -26.33 -0.99 5.60
C ALA A 31 -24.98 -1.47 5.05
N ARG A 32 -24.98 -2.58 4.30
CA ARG A 32 -23.78 -3.15 3.67
C ARG A 32 -23.23 -2.22 2.59
N ALA A 33 -24.07 -1.73 1.69
CA ALA A 33 -23.68 -0.77 0.66
C ALA A 33 -23.15 0.55 1.27
N LYS A 34 -23.81 1.04 2.33
CA LYS A 34 -23.32 2.21 3.09
C LYS A 34 -21.96 1.94 3.74
N ALA A 35 -21.75 0.75 4.30
CA ALA A 35 -20.48 0.39 4.92
C ALA A 35 -19.34 0.32 3.88
N LEU A 36 -19.61 -0.27 2.71
CA LEU A 36 -18.65 -0.34 1.60
C LEU A 36 -18.24 1.05 1.12
N THR A 37 -19.20 1.93 0.85
CA THR A 37 -18.90 3.30 0.38
C THR A 37 -18.14 4.12 1.42
N VAL A 38 -18.44 3.96 2.72
CA VAL A 38 -17.68 4.62 3.79
C VAL A 38 -16.26 4.07 3.86
N LYS A 39 -16.09 2.76 3.68
CA LYS A 39 -14.77 2.12 3.66
C LYS A 39 -13.93 2.60 2.47
N GLU A 40 -14.47 2.62 1.26
CA GLU A 40 -13.78 3.14 0.07
C GLU A 40 -13.33 4.59 0.26
N ARG A 41 -14.20 5.44 0.82
CA ARG A 41 -13.86 6.84 1.17
C ARG A 41 -12.76 6.92 2.22
N LEU A 42 -12.78 6.03 3.22
CA LEU A 42 -11.74 5.94 4.22
C LEU A 42 -10.41 5.59 3.55
N CYS A 43 -10.36 4.51 2.75
CA CYS A 43 -9.17 4.09 2.02
C CYS A 43 -8.60 5.22 1.15
N ALA A 44 -9.44 5.88 0.36
CA ALA A 44 -9.02 6.98 -0.51
C ALA A 44 -8.42 8.16 0.28
N LYS A 45 -9.00 8.48 1.45
CA LYS A 45 -8.44 9.54 2.31
C LYS A 45 -7.11 9.15 2.93
N VAL A 46 -6.99 7.92 3.42
CA VAL A 46 -5.72 7.47 4.02
C VAL A 46 -4.62 7.40 2.95
N GLN A 47 -4.93 6.86 1.77
CA GLN A 47 -4.01 6.86 0.62
C GLN A 47 -3.60 8.27 0.21
N GLY A 48 -4.57 9.17 0.00
CA GLY A 48 -4.31 10.56 -0.34
C GLY A 48 -3.39 11.24 0.67
N LYS A 49 -3.57 10.97 1.97
CA LYS A 49 -2.69 11.51 3.01
C LYS A 49 -1.27 10.97 2.96
N LYS A 50 -1.08 9.68 2.66
CA LYS A 50 0.26 9.14 2.47
C LYS A 50 0.96 9.82 1.29
N PHE A 51 0.27 9.98 0.16
CA PHE A 51 0.84 10.65 -1.00
C PHE A 51 1.16 12.12 -0.74
N GLU A 52 0.27 12.85 -0.07
CA GLU A 52 0.55 14.22 0.37
C GLU A 52 1.80 14.26 1.26
N PHE A 53 1.91 13.35 2.23
CA PHE A 53 3.05 13.30 3.15
C PHE A 53 4.36 12.96 2.43
N GLU A 54 4.37 11.98 1.54
CA GLU A 54 5.54 11.64 0.75
C GLU A 54 5.94 12.76 -0.21
N TRP A 55 4.96 13.48 -0.77
CA TRP A 55 5.21 14.63 -1.62
C TRP A 55 5.84 15.78 -0.82
N VAL A 56 5.26 16.09 0.33
CA VAL A 56 5.79 16.98 1.38
C VAL A 56 7.24 16.60 1.66
N ASP A 57 7.50 15.39 2.15
CA ASP A 57 8.81 14.91 2.58
C ASP A 57 9.90 15.04 1.49
N ARG A 58 9.56 14.71 0.23
CA ARG A 58 10.46 14.87 -0.93
C ARG A 58 10.73 16.33 -1.28
N ALA A 59 9.72 17.20 -1.22
CA ALA A 59 9.91 18.62 -1.46
C ALA A 59 10.79 19.28 -0.38
N TYR A 60 10.68 18.80 0.87
CA TYR A 60 11.37 19.37 2.02
C TYR A 60 12.79 18.86 2.21
N SER A 61 13.10 17.62 1.83
CA SER A 61 14.48 17.08 1.83
C SER A 61 15.46 17.93 1.00
N ASN A 62 14.95 18.79 0.11
CA ASN A 62 15.74 19.68 -0.75
C ASN A 62 15.81 21.13 -0.26
N THR A 63 15.25 21.49 0.91
CA THR A 63 15.18 22.89 1.39
C THR A 63 15.69 23.05 2.83
N ALA A 64 16.59 24.02 3.06
CA ALA A 64 17.30 24.21 4.34
C ALA A 64 16.49 24.85 5.50
N ASN A 65 15.16 24.89 5.45
CA ASN A 65 14.33 25.68 6.37
C ASN A 65 13.31 24.82 7.14
N GLU A 66 13.80 23.88 7.95
CA GLU A 66 13.01 22.79 8.56
C GLU A 66 11.99 23.25 9.63
N SER A 67 12.33 24.22 10.50
CA SER A 67 11.57 24.44 11.75
C SER A 67 10.17 25.05 11.59
N ARG A 68 10.01 26.06 10.71
CA ARG A 68 8.70 26.69 10.40
C ARG A 68 7.78 25.78 9.58
N LEU A 69 8.35 24.82 8.87
CA LEU A 69 7.61 23.90 8.01
C LEU A 69 7.08 22.72 8.82
N HIS A 70 7.86 22.18 9.75
CA HIS A 70 7.39 21.16 10.70
C HIS A 70 6.17 21.63 11.52
N SER A 71 6.10 22.91 11.90
CA SER A 71 4.94 23.45 12.62
C SER A 71 3.69 23.55 11.74
N HIS A 72 3.84 23.90 10.46
CA HIS A 72 2.75 23.94 9.48
C HIS A 72 2.22 22.53 9.16
N ILE A 73 3.12 21.57 8.93
CA ILE A 73 2.77 20.17 8.70
C ILE A 73 2.05 19.60 9.93
N LYS A 74 2.58 19.83 11.13
CA LYS A 74 1.96 19.36 12.39
C LYS A 74 0.56 19.95 12.59
N THR A 75 0.35 21.23 12.25
CA THR A 75 -0.98 21.85 12.32
C THR A 75 -1.95 21.29 11.29
N GLN A 76 -1.50 21.02 10.05
CA GLN A 76 -2.33 20.36 9.04
C GLN A 76 -2.70 18.91 9.46
N ILE A 77 -1.75 18.13 9.97
CA ILE A 77 -1.99 16.78 10.49
C ILE A 77 -3.08 16.81 11.57
N THR A 78 -2.89 17.69 12.57
CA THR A 78 -3.80 17.80 13.71
C THR A 78 -5.23 18.17 13.28
N ARG A 79 -5.38 19.01 12.24
CA ARG A 79 -6.69 19.44 11.72
C ARG A 79 -7.46 18.34 11.00
N HIS A 80 -6.77 17.45 10.28
CA HIS A 80 -7.43 16.47 9.40
C HIS A 80 -7.56 15.07 9.99
N GLN A 81 -6.73 14.73 10.99
CA GLN A 81 -6.84 13.50 11.79
C GLN A 81 -8.27 13.23 12.34
N PRO A 82 -9.01 14.21 12.89
CA PRO A 82 -10.36 13.96 13.39
C PRO A 82 -11.36 13.57 12.28
N ASN A 83 -11.16 13.99 11.04
CA ASN A 83 -12.07 13.64 9.93
C ASN A 83 -11.96 12.15 9.57
N ILE A 84 -10.74 11.63 9.49
CA ILE A 84 -10.47 10.20 9.25
C ILE A 84 -11.01 9.37 10.42
N LEU A 85 -10.76 9.79 11.66
CA LEU A 85 -11.31 9.13 12.85
C LEU A 85 -12.84 9.16 12.88
N ASN A 86 -13.47 10.23 12.40
CA ASN A 86 -14.93 10.32 12.30
C ASN A 86 -15.49 9.34 11.26
N LEU A 87 -14.82 9.17 10.11
CA LEU A 87 -15.20 8.16 9.12
C LEU A 87 -15.02 6.75 9.65
N LEU A 88 -13.91 6.50 10.36
CA LEU A 88 -13.66 5.24 11.04
C LEU A 88 -14.75 4.91 12.06
N LYS A 89 -15.13 5.88 12.90
CA LYS A 89 -16.25 5.75 13.85
C LYS A 89 -17.56 5.43 13.14
N LYS A 90 -17.85 6.08 12.01
CA LYS A 90 -19.05 5.80 11.20
C LYS A 90 -19.02 4.37 10.64
N TYR A 91 -17.87 3.94 10.11
CA TYR A 91 -17.68 2.58 9.64
C TYR A 91 -17.89 1.55 10.75
N ASN A 92 -17.21 1.70 11.88
CA ASN A 92 -17.33 0.78 13.02
C ASN A 92 -18.77 0.70 13.56
N LYS A 93 -19.53 1.81 13.55
CA LYS A 93 -20.96 1.82 13.87
C LYS A 93 -21.78 0.98 12.88
N LEU A 94 -21.47 1.06 11.59
CA LEU A 94 -22.12 0.23 10.56
C LEU A 94 -21.77 -1.25 10.73
N CYS A 95 -20.52 -1.59 11.09
CA CYS A 95 -20.13 -2.97 11.40
C CYS A 95 -20.95 -3.54 12.57
N VAL A 96 -21.14 -2.77 13.66
CA VAL A 96 -21.99 -3.17 14.79
C VAL A 96 -23.45 -3.37 14.34
N LYS A 97 -23.97 -2.45 13.52
CA LYS A 97 -25.34 -2.57 12.97
C LYS A 97 -25.50 -3.83 12.11
N LEU A 98 -24.55 -4.11 11.23
CA LEU A 98 -24.55 -5.31 10.40
C LEU A 98 -24.48 -6.58 11.25
N GLN A 99 -23.61 -6.61 12.27
CA GLN A 99 -23.53 -7.71 13.21
C GLN A 99 -24.86 -7.94 13.96
N GLY A 100 -25.56 -6.86 14.34
CA GLY A 100 -26.89 -6.94 14.94
C GLY A 100 -27.93 -7.51 13.97
N LEU A 101 -27.97 -7.05 12.72
CA LEU A 101 -28.90 -7.57 11.71
C LEU A 101 -28.66 -9.05 11.37
N ILE A 102 -27.41 -9.52 11.42
CA ILE A 102 -27.07 -10.93 11.25
C ILE A 102 -27.60 -11.75 12.46
N ARG A 103 -27.40 -11.26 13.68
CA ARG A 103 -27.91 -11.92 14.90
C ARG A 103 -29.44 -12.00 14.92
N ASP A 104 -30.11 -10.97 14.40
CA ASP A 104 -31.57 -10.91 14.25
C ASP A 104 -32.12 -11.84 13.15
N GLY A 105 -31.27 -12.51 12.36
CA GLY A 105 -31.69 -13.36 11.24
C GLY A 105 -32.25 -12.59 10.05
N LYS A 106 -32.02 -11.27 9.96
CA LYS A 106 -32.49 -10.38 8.88
C LYS A 106 -31.50 -10.27 7.73
N ALA A 107 -30.41 -11.03 7.78
CA ALA A 107 -29.37 -11.03 6.77
C ALA A 107 -29.55 -12.20 5.80
N THR A 108 -28.96 -12.08 4.61
CA THR A 108 -28.95 -13.15 3.62
C THR A 108 -28.22 -14.40 4.15
N VAL A 109 -28.59 -15.58 3.64
CA VAL A 109 -27.97 -16.85 4.03
C VAL A 109 -26.46 -16.78 3.81
N GLY A 110 -25.67 -17.15 4.83
CA GLY A 110 -24.21 -17.09 4.78
C GLY A 110 -23.60 -15.70 4.94
N ALA A 111 -24.37 -14.70 5.35
CA ALA A 111 -23.86 -13.35 5.63
C ALA A 111 -22.78 -13.35 6.73
N CYS A 112 -21.63 -12.77 6.42
CA CYS A 112 -20.54 -12.55 7.36
C CYS A 112 -20.43 -11.07 7.73
N ALA A 113 -20.23 -10.77 9.01
CA ALA A 113 -20.07 -9.41 9.49
C ALA A 113 -18.68 -8.86 9.10
N PRO A 114 -18.58 -7.61 8.63
CA PRO A 114 -17.29 -7.02 8.31
C PRO A 114 -16.44 -6.75 9.56
N ARG A 115 -15.12 -6.91 9.43
CA ARG A 115 -14.14 -6.65 10.49
C ARG A 115 -14.13 -5.16 10.87
N LYS A 116 -14.12 -4.90 12.18
CA LYS A 116 -13.92 -3.54 12.72
C LYS A 116 -12.48 -3.13 12.58
N LEU A 117 -12.25 -1.85 12.35
CA LEU A 117 -10.91 -1.29 12.17
C LEU A 117 -10.49 -0.53 13.43
N GLU A 118 -9.27 -0.80 13.90
CA GLU A 118 -8.68 -0.05 15.01
C GLU A 118 -8.08 1.27 14.54
N SER A 119 -8.11 2.29 15.41
CA SER A 119 -7.60 3.62 15.06
C SER A 119 -6.09 3.64 14.76
N LYS A 120 -5.33 2.73 15.38
CA LYS A 120 -3.89 2.60 15.16
C LYS A 120 -3.59 1.96 13.80
N GLU A 121 -4.34 0.91 13.44
CA GLU A 121 -4.11 0.13 12.22
C GLU A 121 -4.53 0.85 10.95
N VAL A 122 -5.46 1.81 11.02
CA VAL A 122 -5.95 2.56 9.85
C VAL A 122 -4.85 3.35 9.13
N TYR A 123 -3.80 3.76 9.85
CA TYR A 123 -2.67 4.48 9.27
C TYR A 123 -1.56 3.53 8.78
N SER A 124 -1.62 2.24 9.14
CA SER A 124 -0.75 1.24 8.57
C SER A 124 -1.19 1.03 7.12
N LEU A 125 -0.44 1.60 6.17
CA LEU A 125 -0.71 1.45 4.74
C LEU A 125 0.07 0.30 4.12
N ASP A 126 0.30 -0.75 4.92
CA ASP A 126 0.92 -1.98 4.45
C ASP A 126 -0.07 -2.77 3.57
N VAL A 127 0.47 -3.70 2.77
CA VAL A 127 -0.31 -4.55 1.86
C VAL A 127 -1.30 -5.42 2.64
N ASP A 128 -0.91 -5.85 3.84
CA ASP A 128 -1.71 -6.73 4.70
C ASP A 128 -2.56 -5.96 5.72
N ALA A 129 -2.61 -4.63 5.61
CA ALA A 129 -3.37 -3.83 6.55
C ALA A 129 -4.86 -4.19 6.49
N PRO A 130 -5.53 -4.32 7.66
CA PRO A 130 -6.93 -4.75 7.72
C PRO A 130 -7.90 -3.78 7.00
N ILE A 131 -7.45 -2.56 6.68
CA ILE A 131 -8.20 -1.62 5.84
C ILE A 131 -8.48 -2.16 4.42
N TRP A 132 -7.70 -3.11 3.91
CA TRP A 132 -7.91 -3.72 2.59
C TRP A 132 -8.89 -4.90 2.60
N ASP A 133 -9.31 -5.37 3.78
CA ASP A 133 -10.13 -6.57 3.92
C ASP A 133 -11.62 -6.32 3.65
N ASP A 134 -12.09 -6.60 2.44
CA ASP A 134 -13.48 -6.41 2.01
C ASP A 134 -14.44 -7.55 2.44
N ARG A 135 -14.00 -8.49 3.30
CA ARG A 135 -14.83 -9.60 3.80
C ARG A 135 -16.14 -9.07 4.41
N GLY A 136 -17.26 -9.62 3.96
CA GLY A 136 -18.61 -9.25 4.43
C GLY A 136 -19.18 -7.96 3.82
N LEU A 137 -18.44 -7.25 2.96
CA LEU A 137 -18.91 -6.02 2.29
C LEU A 137 -19.18 -6.22 0.81
N LYS A 138 -18.28 -6.91 0.10
CA LYS A 138 -18.48 -7.27 -1.31
C LYS A 138 -19.12 -8.66 -1.42
N ASP A 139 -19.94 -8.83 -2.44
CA ASP A 139 -20.34 -10.16 -2.88
C ASP A 139 -19.08 -10.88 -3.35
N GLY A 140 -18.71 -11.95 -2.65
CA GLY A 140 -17.56 -12.75 -3.03
C GLY A 140 -17.78 -13.33 -4.43
N ALA A 141 -16.69 -13.50 -5.18
CA ALA A 141 -16.72 -14.44 -6.30
C ALA A 141 -17.28 -15.77 -5.78
N ALA A 142 -18.17 -16.41 -6.53
CA ALA A 142 -18.95 -17.59 -6.13
C ALA A 142 -18.09 -18.86 -5.95
N GLY A 143 -17.07 -18.81 -5.11
CA GLY A 143 -16.11 -19.89 -4.88
C GLY A 143 -15.54 -19.89 -3.46
N PRO A 144 -14.84 -20.98 -3.09
CA PRO A 144 -14.17 -21.08 -1.80
C PRO A 144 -13.14 -19.95 -1.64
N ILE A 145 -13.06 -19.40 -0.42
CA ILE A 145 -12.08 -18.36 -0.09
C ILE A 145 -10.67 -18.92 -0.38
N PRO A 146 -9.86 -18.25 -1.21
CA PRO A 146 -8.50 -18.71 -1.50
C PRO A 146 -7.68 -18.91 -0.22
N LEU A 147 -6.84 -19.95 -0.18
CA LEU A 147 -6.01 -20.28 0.98
C LEU A 147 -5.13 -19.11 1.44
N TRP A 148 -4.56 -18.34 0.50
CA TRP A 148 -3.76 -17.15 0.83
C TRP A 148 -4.57 -16.02 1.49
N LEU A 149 -5.90 -16.04 1.40
CA LEU A 149 -6.79 -15.06 2.02
C LEU A 149 -7.43 -15.60 3.32
N GLY A 150 -7.66 -16.91 3.41
CA GLY A 150 -8.36 -17.57 4.51
C GLY A 150 -7.50 -18.27 5.55
N ASN A 151 -6.24 -18.59 5.23
CA ASN A 151 -5.33 -19.31 6.12
C ASN A 151 -4.16 -18.41 6.55
N GLU A 152 -4.05 -18.18 7.86
CA GLU A 152 -3.03 -17.33 8.48
C GLU A 152 -1.60 -17.90 8.32
N ASP A 153 -1.43 -19.22 8.38
CA ASP A 153 -0.12 -19.87 8.17
C ASP A 153 0.38 -19.66 6.74
N VAL A 154 -0.53 -19.73 5.76
CA VAL A 154 -0.21 -19.47 4.35
C VAL A 154 0.17 -18.00 4.15
N GLN A 155 -0.54 -17.07 4.81
CA GLN A 155 -0.20 -15.63 4.78
C GLN A 155 1.17 -15.37 5.38
N ASN A 156 1.43 -15.89 6.59
CA ASN A 156 2.70 -15.74 7.29
C ASN A 156 3.85 -16.36 6.50
N GLY A 157 3.61 -17.50 5.84
CA GLY A 157 4.58 -18.14 4.94
C GLY A 157 4.91 -17.27 3.73
N ILE A 158 3.91 -16.71 3.04
CA ILE A 158 4.09 -15.79 1.91
C ILE A 158 4.87 -14.54 2.34
N GLN A 159 4.50 -13.93 3.46
CA GLN A 159 5.19 -12.76 4.02
C GLN A 159 6.65 -13.06 4.31
N SER A 160 6.93 -14.16 5.01
CA SER A 160 8.30 -14.60 5.35
C SER A 160 9.15 -14.84 4.10
N TRP A 161 8.56 -15.45 3.08
CA TRP A 161 9.21 -15.63 1.79
C TRP A 161 9.50 -14.31 1.07
N LEU A 162 8.54 -13.38 1.04
CA LEU A 162 8.73 -12.05 0.45
C LEU A 162 9.81 -11.22 1.15
N VAL A 163 9.90 -11.29 2.48
CA VAL A 163 10.98 -10.67 3.27
C VAL A 163 12.32 -11.26 2.87
N THR A 164 12.42 -12.59 2.77
CA THR A 164 13.65 -13.27 2.33
C THR A 164 14.07 -12.81 0.93
N GLN A 165 13.12 -12.74 -0.01
CA GLN A 165 13.36 -12.25 -1.36
C GLN A 165 13.82 -10.78 -1.37
N ARG A 166 13.24 -9.93 -0.51
CA ARG A 166 13.66 -8.53 -0.34
C ARG A 166 15.07 -8.43 0.20
N CYS A 167 15.41 -9.21 1.24
CA CYS A 167 16.77 -9.28 1.79
C CYS A 167 17.79 -9.70 0.71
N ASN A 168 17.47 -10.71 -0.10
CA ASN A 168 18.32 -11.15 -1.20
C ASN A 168 18.53 -10.05 -2.25
N LYS A 169 17.47 -9.34 -2.63
CA LYS A 169 17.55 -8.21 -3.56
C LYS A 169 18.38 -7.06 -2.99
N GLU A 170 18.16 -6.71 -1.73
CA GLU A 170 18.92 -5.64 -1.07
C GLU A 170 20.39 -6.01 -0.92
N MET A 171 20.72 -7.27 -0.60
CA MET A 171 22.10 -7.73 -0.54
C MET A 171 22.80 -7.63 -1.91
N LYS A 172 22.10 -7.97 -3.01
CA LYS A 172 22.62 -7.75 -4.37
C LYS A 172 22.87 -6.26 -4.64
N ARG A 173 21.93 -5.40 -4.27
CA ARG A 173 22.06 -3.94 -4.42
C ARG A 173 23.24 -3.39 -3.60
N LEU A 174 23.40 -3.83 -2.37
CA LEU A 174 24.50 -3.43 -1.49
C LEU A 174 25.84 -3.87 -2.06
N ARG A 175 25.96 -5.11 -2.56
CA ARG A 175 27.19 -5.58 -3.22
C ARG A 175 27.58 -4.69 -4.40
N ILE A 176 26.62 -4.33 -5.25
CA ILE A 176 26.86 -3.42 -6.38
C ILE A 176 27.31 -2.05 -5.87
N LYS A 177 26.60 -1.48 -4.89
CA LYS A 177 26.98 -0.18 -4.29
C LYS A 177 28.38 -0.22 -3.68
N CYS A 178 28.69 -1.21 -2.86
CA CYS A 178 30.00 -1.39 -2.25
C CYS A 178 31.10 -1.51 -3.32
N ASN A 179 30.87 -2.28 -4.38
CA ASN A 179 31.84 -2.40 -5.46
C ASN A 179 32.05 -1.06 -6.18
N ASN A 180 30.97 -0.35 -6.50
CA ASN A 180 31.05 0.96 -7.14
C ASN A 180 31.80 1.97 -6.28
N THR A 181 31.49 2.04 -4.98
CA THR A 181 32.19 2.93 -4.04
C THR A 181 33.66 2.55 -3.90
N ARG A 182 33.98 1.26 -3.82
CA ARG A 182 35.38 0.79 -3.75
C ARG A 182 36.17 1.19 -5.00
N VAL A 183 35.62 0.93 -6.19
CA VAL A 183 36.25 1.31 -7.46
C VAL A 183 36.45 2.82 -7.53
N TRP A 184 35.45 3.60 -7.10
CA TRP A 184 35.56 5.06 -7.06
C TRP A 184 36.66 5.53 -6.11
N VAL A 185 36.72 5.02 -4.87
CA VAL A 185 37.77 5.39 -3.91
C VAL A 185 39.15 5.01 -4.41
N SER A 186 39.35 3.79 -4.93
CA SER A 186 40.65 3.37 -5.46
C SER A 186 41.10 4.22 -6.64
N ARG A 187 40.16 4.65 -7.48
CA ARG A 187 40.46 5.58 -8.59
C ARG A 187 40.92 6.93 -8.06
N GLU A 188 40.24 7.48 -7.05
CA GLU A 188 40.60 8.79 -6.49
C GLU A 188 41.96 8.74 -5.78
N ASP A 189 42.21 7.67 -5.02
CA ASP A 189 43.48 7.42 -4.34
C ASP A 189 44.65 7.36 -5.32
N LEU A 190 44.49 6.62 -6.43
CA LEU A 190 45.48 6.57 -7.51
C LEU A 190 45.75 7.95 -8.13
N MET A 191 44.71 8.77 -8.32
CA MET A 191 44.86 10.12 -8.86
C MET A 191 45.64 11.03 -7.90
N ILE A 192 45.36 10.94 -6.59
CA ILE A 192 46.08 11.69 -5.56
C ILE A 192 47.55 11.28 -5.53
N HIS A 193 47.84 9.98 -5.51
CA HIS A 193 49.21 9.47 -5.53
C HIS A 193 49.98 9.93 -6.78
N HIS A 194 49.34 9.91 -7.96
CA HIS A 194 49.94 10.43 -9.19
C HIS A 194 50.28 11.93 -9.11
N VAL A 195 49.38 12.76 -8.56
CA VAL A 195 49.65 14.19 -8.35
C VAL A 195 50.83 14.42 -7.38
N LEU A 196 50.95 13.59 -6.35
CA LEU A 196 52.08 13.66 -5.40
C LEU A 196 53.41 13.21 -6.04
N ASP A 197 53.42 12.14 -6.82
CA ASP A 197 54.62 11.62 -7.48
C ASP A 197 55.14 12.56 -8.57
N SER A 198 54.23 13.15 -9.36
CA SER A 198 54.57 14.18 -10.34
C SER A 198 55.11 15.46 -9.71
N ALA A 199 54.66 15.82 -8.50
CA ALA A 199 55.18 16.97 -7.76
C ALA A 199 56.58 16.71 -7.15
N THR A 200 56.93 15.44 -6.88
CA THR A 200 58.22 15.04 -6.29
C THR A 200 59.29 14.66 -7.32
N GLY A 201 58.97 14.67 -8.61
CA GLY A 201 59.93 14.48 -9.70
C GLY A 201 60.28 13.03 -10.03
N ASN A 202 59.59 12.05 -9.45
CA ASN A 202 59.78 10.63 -9.75
C ASN A 202 58.81 10.20 -10.86
N VAL A 203 59.25 10.22 -12.11
CA VAL A 203 58.42 9.81 -13.24
C VAL A 203 58.77 8.39 -13.67
N SER A 204 58.02 7.40 -13.17
CA SER A 204 57.75 6.16 -13.92
C SER A 204 56.56 5.41 -13.32
N PHE A 205 55.34 5.85 -13.62
CA PHE A 205 54.18 4.97 -13.51
C PHE A 205 53.16 5.30 -14.60
N THR A 206 53.03 4.41 -15.59
CA THR A 206 51.90 4.42 -16.51
C THR A 206 50.74 3.74 -15.81
N PRO A 207 49.61 4.42 -15.54
CA PRO A 207 48.54 3.75 -14.85
C PRO A 207 47.87 2.84 -15.88
N HIS A 208 48.06 1.52 -15.73
CA HIS A 208 47.21 0.56 -16.42
C HIS A 208 45.84 0.64 -15.75
N TRP A 209 44.93 1.44 -16.31
CA TRP A 209 43.51 1.32 -15.98
C TRP A 209 43.10 -0.12 -16.31
N PRO A 210 42.69 -0.95 -15.33
CA PRO A 210 41.94 -2.13 -15.70
C PRO A 210 40.70 -1.58 -16.40
N CYS A 211 40.63 -1.80 -17.72
CA CYS A 211 39.42 -1.61 -18.49
C CYS A 211 38.28 -2.16 -17.64
N ILE A 212 37.25 -1.33 -17.46
CA ILE A 212 36.02 -1.70 -16.77
C ILE A 212 35.62 -3.05 -17.35
N ASP A 213 35.79 -4.13 -16.58
CA ASP A 213 35.26 -5.42 -16.95
C ASP A 213 33.74 -5.25 -16.85
N HIS A 214 33.16 -4.89 -18.00
CA HIS A 214 31.72 -4.90 -18.24
C HIS A 214 31.16 -6.34 -18.23
N SER A 215 31.94 -7.32 -17.76
CA SER A 215 31.64 -8.73 -17.67
C SER A 215 30.79 -9.08 -16.44
N PHE A 216 29.71 -8.35 -16.16
CA PHE A 216 28.62 -8.85 -15.31
C PHE A 216 27.27 -8.31 -15.79
N GLN A 217 26.96 -8.53 -17.07
CA GLN A 217 25.59 -8.47 -17.60
C GLN A 217 25.02 -9.83 -18.02
N THR A 218 25.67 -10.95 -17.72
CA THR A 218 25.13 -12.30 -18.00
C THR A 218 25.10 -13.18 -16.75
N LEU A 219 24.26 -12.82 -15.78
CA LEU A 219 23.57 -13.84 -14.98
C LEU A 219 22.18 -14.02 -15.57
N THR A 220 22.18 -14.63 -16.76
CA THR A 220 21.03 -15.35 -17.30
C THR A 220 20.60 -16.40 -16.28
N LEU A 221 19.38 -16.23 -15.79
CA LEU A 221 18.42 -17.25 -15.39
C LEU A 221 18.92 -18.69 -15.61
N HIS A 222 19.38 -19.36 -14.55
CA HIS A 222 19.19 -20.79 -14.40
C HIS A 222 18.38 -20.99 -13.13
N ILE A 223 17.07 -21.07 -13.37
CA ILE A 223 16.06 -21.61 -12.47
C ILE A 223 16.18 -23.12 -12.60
N ASN A 224 16.50 -23.78 -11.49
CA ASN A 224 15.99 -25.12 -11.17
C ASN A 224 15.15 -24.96 -9.89
#